data_AF-G0UX73-F1
#
_entry.id   AF-G0UX73-F1
#
_cell.length_a   1.000
_cell.length_b   1.000
_cell.length_c   1.000
_cell.angle_alpha   90.00
_cell.angle_beta   90.00
_cell.angle_gamma   90.00
#
_symmetry.space_group_name_H-M   'P 1'
#
loop_
_entity.id
_entity.type
_entity.pdbx_description
1 polymer ?
#
loop_
_entity_poly.entity_id
_entity_poly.type
_entity_poly.pdbx_seq_one_letter_code
_entity_poly.pdbx_strand_id
1 'polypeptide(L)'
;MYSTTSSSNDSDYVIEDTSSEESSADEMDLFLEGCIESREAAEHKLSSAFWCLFESEDGPFRSLFPMEFAPESEVLPDFSELLQDGGWMCEETHSDTELEGEEHCESYVEETNESEEPLKLLNDAETVGITTSRWKPTPATKFMDKNPTCSLLLKISLETNRSELKERHHDEFPGIDFFVGYIDKEPMGWALVKSTDVKVIRAMQSYYPYHRFATKDDYIMFSREKRPGSVGIIPTIQPPLPRRDRKKNKTYGRRRRSVDALSSYIDARGGLGKAVFVCFDIEAAIVHRNCVPQPLEIALVPCGSNHSLTHYHCFIHPGKVVDNETALKLSCGFVPGSHYIPFQGASFLRRDYANIANDLRSFLSYECVVFVNKDSLMDAQGLRWVFAAACEVGNAEMDIPSLEDIPCFDIETVKELLVGSGSSTRENITKTNFEAPCWYHDKMHKELKNVLVTYEGCHCALKDAMNLRNEIEKYLKPLQQQATD
;
A
#
# COMPACT_ATOMS: atom_id res chain seq x y z
N MET A 1 38.64 -52.31 -56.12
CA MET A 1 39.97 -52.83 -55.71
C MET A 1 40.93 -51.65 -55.65
N TYR A 2 41.68 -51.58 -54.54
CA TYR A 2 42.89 -50.78 -54.20
C TYR A 2 43.70 -50.21 -55.39
N SER A 3 44.49 -49.11 -55.33
CA SER A 3 44.99 -48.27 -54.23
C SER A 3 45.82 -47.10 -54.82
N THR A 4 45.88 -45.99 -54.06
CA THR A 4 47.00 -45.03 -53.80
C THR A 4 47.73 -44.24 -54.90
N THR A 5 47.85 -42.92 -54.70
CA THR A 5 49.09 -42.16 -54.34
C THR A 5 48.69 -40.68 -54.06
N SER A 6 48.78 -40.16 -52.82
CA SER A 6 49.93 -39.51 -52.15
C SER A 6 50.44 -38.21 -52.82
N SER A 7 50.15 -37.05 -52.20
CA SER A 7 51.11 -35.94 -51.98
C SER A 7 50.46 -34.78 -51.19
N SER A 8 51.02 -34.49 -50.02
CA SER A 8 51.16 -33.19 -49.32
C SER A 8 51.39 -31.99 -50.28
N ASN A 9 51.11 -30.71 -49.98
CA ASN A 9 51.12 -29.96 -48.72
C ASN A 9 50.48 -28.56 -48.95
N ASP A 10 50.14 -27.89 -47.84
CA ASP A 10 49.97 -26.43 -47.65
C ASP A 10 48.85 -25.67 -48.39
N SER A 11 47.78 -25.37 -47.64
CA SER A 11 47.04 -24.12 -47.81
C SER A 11 46.53 -23.63 -46.45
N ASP A 12 46.89 -22.40 -46.14
CA ASP A 12 46.65 -21.64 -44.92
C ASP A 12 45.25 -21.83 -44.31
N TYR A 13 45.23 -22.05 -42.99
CA TYR A 13 44.06 -21.79 -42.17
C TYR A 13 43.84 -20.28 -42.12
N VAL A 14 42.97 -19.78 -42.99
CA VAL A 14 42.31 -18.48 -42.80
C VAL A 14 41.31 -18.68 -41.67
N ILE A 15 41.64 -18.17 -40.49
CA ILE A 15 40.67 -17.91 -39.44
C ILE A 15 39.78 -16.79 -40.00
N GLU A 16 38.57 -17.14 -40.46
CA GLU A 16 37.50 -16.16 -40.61
C GLU A 16 37.18 -15.66 -39.20
N ASP A 17 37.64 -14.44 -38.91
CA ASP A 17 37.10 -13.59 -37.86
C ASP A 17 35.60 -13.40 -38.14
N THR A 18 34.77 -14.27 -37.56
CA THR A 18 33.36 -13.95 -37.34
C THR A 18 33.32 -12.93 -36.21
N SER A 19 33.29 -11.64 -36.59
CA SER A 19 32.99 -10.53 -35.70
C SER A 19 31.58 -10.71 -35.11
N SER A 20 31.49 -11.37 -33.97
CA SER A 20 30.26 -11.55 -33.20
C SER A 20 30.06 -10.41 -32.20
N GLU A 21 30.25 -9.16 -32.63
CA GLU A 21 30.10 -7.98 -31.77
C GLU A 21 28.84 -7.14 -32.08
N GLU A 22 27.87 -7.69 -32.82
CA GLU A 22 26.58 -7.02 -33.08
C GLU A 22 25.38 -7.62 -32.31
N SER A 23 25.55 -8.69 -31.52
CA SER A 23 24.40 -9.43 -30.93
C SER A 23 23.90 -8.95 -29.56
N SER A 24 24.64 -8.10 -28.84
CA SER A 24 24.28 -7.71 -27.46
C SER A 24 23.34 -6.50 -27.36
N ALA A 25 23.17 -5.73 -28.43
CA ALA A 25 22.21 -4.62 -28.48
C ALA A 25 20.79 -5.14 -28.75
N ASP A 26 20.65 -6.09 -29.68
CA ASP A 26 19.36 -6.68 -30.06
C ASP A 26 18.71 -7.50 -28.92
N GLU A 27 19.49 -8.21 -28.11
CA GLU A 27 18.94 -8.99 -26.98
C GLU A 27 18.42 -8.12 -25.83
N MET A 28 18.99 -6.92 -25.64
CA MET A 28 18.54 -5.95 -24.64
C MET A 28 17.22 -5.31 -25.03
N ASP A 29 17.11 -4.94 -26.30
CA ASP A 29 15.92 -4.31 -26.86
C ASP A 29 14.77 -5.33 -26.92
N LEU A 30 15.04 -6.60 -27.26
CA LEU A 30 14.05 -7.69 -27.20
C LEU A 30 13.56 -8.00 -25.77
N PHE A 31 14.42 -7.89 -24.75
CA PHE A 31 14.00 -8.06 -23.36
C PHE A 31 13.17 -6.89 -22.84
N LEU A 32 13.58 -5.65 -23.16
CA LEU A 32 12.80 -4.44 -22.83
C LEU A 32 11.44 -4.45 -23.54
N GLU A 33 11.41 -4.86 -24.80
CA GLU A 33 10.19 -5.09 -25.57
C GLU A 33 9.33 -6.16 -24.88
N GLY A 34 9.89 -7.31 -24.48
CA GLY A 34 9.15 -8.33 -23.72
C GLY A 34 8.61 -7.87 -22.35
N CYS A 35 9.33 -7.01 -21.61
CA CYS A 35 8.85 -6.41 -20.37
C CYS A 35 7.76 -5.37 -20.60
N ILE A 36 7.90 -4.55 -21.64
CA ILE A 36 6.87 -3.58 -22.08
C ILE A 36 5.63 -4.34 -22.51
N GLU A 37 5.76 -5.37 -23.36
CA GLU A 37 4.68 -6.24 -23.79
C GLU A 37 3.99 -6.93 -22.61
N SER A 38 4.74 -7.40 -21.60
CA SER A 38 4.16 -8.02 -20.41
C SER A 38 3.36 -7.01 -19.58
N ARG A 39 3.88 -5.79 -19.43
CA ARG A 39 3.21 -4.70 -18.72
C ARG A 39 1.98 -4.22 -19.48
N GLU A 40 2.10 -4.00 -20.79
CA GLU A 40 1.01 -3.63 -21.68
C GLU A 40 -0.05 -4.75 -21.71
N ALA A 41 0.34 -6.02 -21.69
CA ALA A 41 -0.59 -7.14 -21.58
C ALA A 41 -1.31 -7.14 -20.22
N ALA A 42 -0.63 -6.80 -19.13
CA ALA A 42 -1.25 -6.68 -17.81
C ALA A 42 -2.22 -5.48 -17.73
N GLU A 43 -1.80 -4.31 -18.21
CA GLU A 43 -2.63 -3.11 -18.30
C GLU A 43 -3.82 -3.32 -19.25
N HIS A 44 -3.60 -3.97 -20.39
CA HIS A 44 -4.64 -4.37 -21.34
C HIS A 44 -5.60 -5.37 -20.70
N LYS A 45 -5.13 -6.34 -19.92
CA LYS A 45 -5.99 -7.29 -19.19
C LYS A 45 -6.88 -6.58 -18.17
N LEU A 46 -6.32 -5.65 -17.40
CA LEU A 46 -7.06 -4.85 -16.43
C LEU A 46 -8.11 -3.97 -17.11
N SER A 47 -7.71 -3.28 -18.18
CA SER A 47 -8.60 -2.42 -18.98
C SER A 47 -9.69 -3.22 -19.67
N SER A 48 -9.36 -4.40 -20.22
CA SER A 48 -10.33 -5.32 -20.82
C SER A 48 -11.31 -5.85 -19.79
N ALA A 49 -10.85 -6.19 -18.59
CA ALA A 49 -11.72 -6.62 -17.51
C ALA A 49 -12.68 -5.50 -17.09
N PHE A 50 -12.18 -4.27 -16.96
CA PHE A 50 -13.01 -3.11 -16.64
C PHE A 50 -14.04 -2.86 -17.74
N TRP A 51 -13.63 -2.88 -19.00
CA TRP A 51 -14.53 -2.75 -20.14
C TRP A 51 -15.61 -3.83 -20.14
N CYS A 52 -15.24 -5.10 -19.95
CA CYS A 52 -16.18 -6.21 -19.90
C CYS A 52 -17.17 -6.11 -18.72
N LEU A 53 -16.71 -5.64 -17.56
CA LEU A 53 -17.55 -5.51 -16.37
C LEU A 53 -18.49 -4.30 -16.44
N PHE A 54 -17.99 -3.17 -16.93
CA PHE A 54 -18.61 -1.85 -16.75
C PHE A 54 -19.02 -1.13 -18.04
N GLU A 55 -18.36 -1.35 -19.17
CA GLU A 55 -18.56 -0.52 -20.38
C GLU A 55 -19.22 -1.28 -21.54
N SER A 56 -19.03 -2.59 -21.62
CA SER A 56 -19.68 -3.46 -22.60
C SER A 56 -21.19 -3.45 -22.44
N GLU A 57 -21.93 -3.37 -23.55
CA GLU A 57 -23.42 -3.40 -23.54
C GLU A 57 -23.97 -4.66 -22.87
N ASP A 58 -23.31 -5.79 -23.10
CA ASP A 58 -23.65 -7.08 -22.51
C ASP A 58 -22.96 -7.31 -21.15
N GLY A 59 -22.19 -6.33 -20.66
CA GLY A 59 -21.48 -6.40 -19.40
C GLY A 59 -22.42 -6.35 -18.18
N PRO A 60 -22.03 -6.96 -17.04
CA PRO A 60 -22.82 -6.98 -15.80
C PRO A 60 -23.39 -5.62 -15.36
N PHE A 61 -22.60 -4.56 -15.45
CA PHE A 61 -23.06 -3.23 -15.03
C PHE A 61 -24.14 -2.68 -15.95
N ARG A 62 -23.89 -2.67 -17.28
CA ARG A 62 -24.82 -2.06 -18.24
C ARG A 62 -26.09 -2.89 -18.40
N SER A 63 -26.03 -4.21 -18.19
CA SER A 63 -27.22 -5.06 -18.17
C SER A 63 -28.11 -4.80 -16.95
N LEU A 64 -27.52 -4.63 -15.76
CA LEU A 64 -28.25 -4.36 -14.51
C LEU A 64 -28.69 -2.90 -14.34
N PHE A 65 -27.90 -1.96 -14.86
CA PHE A 65 -28.06 -0.52 -14.67
C PHE A 65 -27.95 0.25 -16.01
N PRO A 66 -28.79 -0.06 -17.00
CA PRO A 66 -28.66 0.52 -18.35
C PRO A 66 -28.81 2.04 -18.37
N MET A 67 -29.61 2.58 -17.45
CA MET A 67 -29.83 4.03 -17.32
C MET A 67 -28.72 4.74 -16.55
N GLU A 68 -27.87 3.98 -15.83
CA GLU A 68 -26.81 4.57 -15.02
C GLU A 68 -25.46 4.65 -15.75
N PHE A 69 -25.37 4.13 -16.97
CA PHE A 69 -24.18 4.25 -17.79
C PHE A 69 -24.22 5.53 -18.62
N ALA A 70 -23.22 6.39 -18.44
CA ALA A 70 -23.06 7.61 -19.20
C ALA A 70 -21.60 7.73 -19.67
N PRO A 71 -21.32 7.69 -20.99
CA PRO A 71 -19.97 7.91 -21.50
C PRO A 71 -19.43 9.25 -20.99
N GLU A 72 -18.20 9.24 -20.48
CA GLU A 72 -17.60 10.46 -19.95
C GLU A 72 -17.39 11.49 -21.06
N SER A 73 -18.03 12.64 -20.90
CA SER A 73 -17.94 13.78 -21.82
C SER A 73 -17.44 15.06 -21.14
N GLU A 74 -17.25 15.02 -19.83
CA GLU A 74 -16.85 16.17 -19.01
C GLU A 74 -15.39 16.06 -18.56
N VAL A 75 -14.70 17.20 -18.53
CA VAL A 75 -13.35 17.29 -17.97
C VAL A 75 -13.45 17.20 -16.45
N LEU A 76 -12.87 16.15 -15.88
CA LEU A 76 -12.89 15.89 -14.44
C LEU A 76 -11.78 16.68 -13.71
N PRO A 77 -12.06 17.24 -12.52
CA PRO A 77 -11.03 17.87 -11.69
C PRO A 77 -10.00 16.83 -11.21
N ASP A 78 -8.74 17.23 -11.14
CA ASP A 78 -7.65 16.38 -10.63
C ASP A 78 -7.45 16.60 -9.14
N PHE A 79 -7.77 15.58 -8.34
CA PHE A 79 -7.69 15.63 -6.89
C PHE A 79 -6.48 14.89 -6.33
N SER A 80 -5.52 14.50 -7.17
CA SER A 80 -4.32 13.77 -6.73
C SER A 80 -3.45 14.57 -5.74
N GLU A 81 -3.55 15.91 -5.76
CA GLU A 81 -2.81 16.81 -4.89
C GLU A 81 -3.59 17.30 -3.66
N LEU A 82 -4.84 16.86 -3.44
CA LEU A 82 -5.59 17.25 -2.26
C LEU A 82 -4.98 16.69 -0.98
N LEU A 83 -4.91 17.53 0.07
CA LEU A 83 -4.48 17.14 1.42
C LEU A 83 -3.07 16.52 1.47
N GLN A 84 -2.14 17.01 0.66
CA GLN A 84 -0.73 16.55 0.63
C GLN A 84 -0.04 16.53 2.00
N ASP A 85 -0.52 17.32 2.97
CA ASP A 85 -0.05 17.36 4.36
C ASP A 85 -0.50 16.14 5.22
N GLY A 86 -1.42 15.29 4.74
CA GLY A 86 -2.09 14.24 5.51
C GLY A 86 -1.61 12.79 5.29
N GLY A 87 -0.60 12.53 4.45
CA GLY A 87 -0.27 11.17 3.99
C GLY A 87 -0.12 10.08 5.09
N TRP A 88 -0.73 8.92 4.86
CA TRP A 88 -0.77 7.76 5.77
C TRP A 88 0.53 6.92 5.74
N MET A 89 1.19 6.76 6.90
CA MET A 89 2.25 5.76 7.10
C MET A 89 1.62 4.57 7.83
N CYS A 90 1.52 3.41 7.16
CA CYS A 90 1.15 2.15 7.78
C CYS A 90 2.34 1.66 8.65
N GLU A 91 2.16 1.56 9.97
CA GLU A 91 3.05 0.74 10.80
C GLU A 91 2.64 -0.72 10.58
N GLU A 92 3.55 -1.52 10.02
CA GLU A 92 3.38 -2.98 9.94
C GLU A 92 3.12 -3.50 11.36
N THR A 93 1.95 -4.10 11.58
CA THR A 93 1.64 -4.89 12.76
C THR A 93 2.56 -6.10 12.79
N HIS A 94 3.77 -5.92 13.33
CA HIS A 94 4.52 -7.04 13.86
C HIS A 94 3.80 -7.49 15.13
N SER A 95 3.30 -8.72 15.09
CA SER A 95 2.99 -9.47 16.29
C SER A 95 4.25 -9.52 17.15
N ASP A 96 4.26 -8.74 18.23
CA ASP A 96 5.21 -8.89 19.31
C ASP A 96 4.94 -10.25 19.97
N THR A 97 5.62 -11.28 19.46
CA THR A 97 5.93 -12.44 20.29
C THR A 97 7.19 -12.06 21.05
N GLU A 98 7.00 -11.73 22.33
CA GLU A 98 8.06 -11.62 23.32
C GLU A 98 9.02 -12.80 23.21
N LEU A 99 10.31 -12.52 23.05
CA LEU A 99 11.35 -13.35 23.64
C LEU A 99 12.30 -12.42 24.39
N GLU A 100 12.27 -12.67 25.69
CA GLU A 100 13.01 -12.07 26.79
C GLU A 100 14.53 -12.03 26.55
N GLY A 101 15.17 -11.08 27.24
CA GLY A 101 16.57 -11.18 27.63
C GLY A 101 17.48 -10.12 27.02
N GLU A 102 17.65 -8.99 27.71
CA GLU A 102 18.83 -8.80 28.57
C GLU A 102 18.85 -7.36 29.13
N GLU A 103 18.97 -7.31 30.45
CA GLU A 103 19.24 -6.11 31.24
C GLU A 103 20.57 -5.46 30.82
N HIS A 104 20.61 -4.14 30.68
CA HIS A 104 21.71 -3.36 31.26
C HIS A 104 21.41 -1.86 31.41
N CYS A 105 21.07 -1.52 32.67
CA CYS A 105 21.46 -0.38 33.51
C CYS A 105 22.13 0.88 32.89
N GLU A 106 21.45 2.02 33.13
CA GLU A 106 21.92 3.36 33.55
C GLU A 106 23.28 3.94 33.12
N SER A 107 23.27 5.15 32.56
CA SER A 107 23.68 6.36 33.30
C SER A 107 23.54 7.64 32.47
N TYR A 108 23.06 8.69 33.15
CA TYR A 108 23.08 10.09 32.74
C TYR A 108 24.52 10.63 32.70
N VAL A 109 24.86 11.44 31.68
CA VAL A 109 25.79 12.58 31.83
C VAL A 109 25.31 13.73 30.95
N GLU A 110 25.20 14.89 31.58
CA GLU A 110 24.82 16.21 31.06
C GLU A 110 26.04 16.97 30.51
N GLU A 111 25.74 17.94 29.62
CA GLU A 111 26.51 19.13 29.22
C GLU A 111 27.86 19.01 28.47
N THR A 112 27.96 19.66 27.30
CA THR A 112 28.66 20.96 27.16
C THR A 112 28.64 21.52 25.72
N ASN A 113 28.68 22.85 25.65
CA ASN A 113 28.63 23.75 24.48
C ASN A 113 29.96 23.82 23.69
N GLU A 114 29.89 24.61 22.61
CA GLU A 114 30.97 25.28 21.84
C GLU A 114 31.35 24.56 20.52
N SER A 115 30.88 25.06 19.38
CA SER A 115 31.51 26.12 18.54
C SER A 115 32.81 25.64 17.91
N GLU A 116 32.80 25.44 16.58
CA GLU A 116 33.81 25.94 15.63
C GLU A 116 33.55 25.39 14.21
N GLU A 117 33.09 26.26 13.31
CA GLU A 117 33.52 26.24 11.90
C GLU A 117 34.80 27.09 11.84
N PRO A 118 35.81 26.76 10.99
CA PRO A 118 35.72 27.21 9.59
C PRO A 118 36.50 26.40 8.51
N LEU A 119 35.89 26.34 7.32
CA LEU A 119 36.47 26.54 5.96
C LEU A 119 37.90 26.04 5.61
N LYS A 120 37.96 25.09 4.65
CA LYS A 120 38.61 25.18 3.31
C LYS A 120 39.19 23.83 2.86
N LEU A 121 38.77 23.35 1.69
CA LEU A 121 39.62 23.25 0.49
C LEU A 121 38.85 22.58 -0.65
N LEU A 122 38.53 23.40 -1.66
CA LEU A 122 38.34 22.95 -3.04
C LEU A 122 39.61 22.20 -3.48
N ASN A 123 39.43 20.99 -3.99
CA ASN A 123 40.32 20.43 -5.00
C ASN A 123 39.47 19.64 -5.99
N ASP A 124 39.34 20.23 -7.17
CA ASP A 124 38.87 19.57 -8.37
C ASP A 124 39.86 18.46 -8.75
N ALA A 125 39.35 17.23 -8.78
CA ALA A 125 39.87 16.19 -9.64
C ALA A 125 38.66 15.56 -10.32
N GLU A 126 38.35 16.07 -11.51
CA GLU A 126 37.57 15.36 -12.52
C GLU A 126 38.21 13.98 -12.71
N THR A 127 37.54 12.94 -12.25
CA THR A 127 37.80 11.57 -12.69
C THR A 127 36.46 10.86 -12.77
N VAL A 128 35.89 10.90 -13.97
CA VAL A 128 34.89 9.99 -14.54
C VAL A 128 33.83 9.51 -13.55
N GLY A 129 32.70 10.22 -13.58
CA GLY A 129 31.53 9.96 -12.78
C GLY A 129 30.98 8.55 -12.93
N ILE A 130 30.91 7.85 -11.81
CA ILE A 130 29.72 7.07 -11.47
C ILE A 130 29.16 7.77 -10.23
N THR A 131 28.19 8.64 -10.46
CA THR A 131 27.44 9.31 -9.41
C THR A 131 26.72 8.26 -8.56
N THR A 132 27.34 7.83 -7.46
CA THR A 132 26.79 6.98 -6.40
C THR A 132 25.62 7.63 -5.64
N SER A 133 25.12 8.79 -6.09
CA SER A 133 24.03 9.55 -5.47
C SER A 133 22.62 8.99 -5.74
N ARG A 134 22.49 8.04 -6.69
CA ARG A 134 21.22 7.45 -7.16
C ARG A 134 20.77 6.17 -6.44
N TRP A 135 21.59 5.56 -5.59
CA TRP A 135 21.29 4.23 -5.05
C TRP A 135 21.21 4.26 -3.52
N LYS A 136 20.20 3.63 -2.92
CA LYS A 136 20.13 3.50 -1.45
C LYS A 136 20.95 2.28 -1.02
N PRO A 137 21.88 2.43 -0.05
CA PRO A 137 22.65 1.29 0.44
C PRO A 137 21.73 0.31 1.17
N THR A 138 21.76 -0.96 0.76
CA THR A 138 21.02 -2.07 1.37
C THR A 138 21.92 -2.84 2.34
N PRO A 139 21.39 -3.74 3.18
CA PRO A 139 22.23 -4.58 4.05
C PRO A 139 23.30 -5.38 3.27
N ALA A 140 23.01 -5.78 2.04
CA ALA A 140 23.94 -6.48 1.15
C ALA A 140 25.03 -5.55 0.61
N THR A 141 24.69 -4.35 0.11
CA THR A 141 25.72 -3.40 -0.35
C THR A 141 26.59 -2.90 0.80
N LYS A 142 26.02 -2.71 2.01
CA LYS A 142 26.79 -2.39 3.22
C LYS A 142 27.74 -3.51 3.63
N PHE A 143 27.33 -4.77 3.43
CA PHE A 143 28.21 -5.92 3.68
C PHE A 143 29.37 -5.96 2.68
N MET A 144 29.10 -5.62 1.40
CA MET A 144 30.12 -5.50 0.35
C MET A 144 31.07 -4.31 0.61
N ASP A 145 30.55 -3.16 1.04
CA ASP A 145 31.35 -1.99 1.41
C ASP A 145 32.31 -2.30 2.56
N LYS A 146 31.84 -3.08 3.55
CA LYS A 146 32.65 -3.51 4.70
C LYS A 146 33.68 -4.59 4.33
N ASN A 147 33.44 -5.35 3.26
CA ASN A 147 34.26 -6.51 2.86
C ASN A 147 34.51 -6.57 1.34
N PRO A 148 35.17 -5.55 0.75
CA PRO A 148 35.21 -5.34 -0.71
C PRO A 148 35.98 -6.41 -1.49
N THR A 149 36.82 -7.21 -0.82
CA THR A 149 37.65 -8.25 -1.46
C THR A 149 37.26 -9.67 -1.03
N CYS A 150 36.29 -9.81 -0.13
CA CYS A 150 35.93 -11.10 0.50
C CYS A 150 34.45 -11.46 0.32
N SER A 151 33.70 -10.63 -0.41
CA SER A 151 32.27 -10.83 -0.67
C SER A 151 32.07 -11.85 -1.79
N LEU A 152 31.75 -13.10 -1.46
CA LEU A 152 31.58 -14.17 -2.45
C LEU A 152 30.15 -14.20 -3.00
N LEU A 153 30.03 -14.19 -4.33
CA LEU A 153 28.79 -14.38 -5.07
C LEU A 153 28.73 -15.78 -5.68
N LEU A 154 27.59 -16.43 -5.50
CA LEU A 154 27.28 -17.75 -6.01
C LEU A 154 26.20 -17.63 -7.08
N LYS A 155 26.41 -18.25 -8.24
CA LYS A 155 25.39 -18.34 -9.28
C LYS A 155 24.31 -19.33 -8.84
N ILE A 156 23.05 -18.91 -8.83
CA ILE A 156 21.90 -19.72 -8.38
C ILE A 156 20.75 -19.68 -9.41
N SER A 157 19.81 -20.63 -9.31
CA SER A 157 18.57 -20.56 -10.10
C SER A 157 17.69 -19.40 -9.60
N LEU A 158 16.87 -18.83 -10.49
CA LEU A 158 15.90 -17.78 -10.14
C LEU A 158 14.85 -18.28 -9.14
N GLU A 159 14.53 -19.57 -9.17
CA GLU A 159 13.57 -20.21 -8.28
C GLU A 159 14.15 -20.46 -6.86
N THR A 160 15.46 -20.42 -6.71
CA THR A 160 16.14 -20.68 -5.44
C THR A 160 16.07 -19.46 -4.54
N ASN A 161 15.49 -19.63 -3.35
CA ASN A 161 15.34 -18.55 -2.37
C ASN A 161 16.32 -18.68 -1.18
N ARG A 162 16.39 -17.62 -0.35
CA ARG A 162 17.29 -17.56 0.81
C ARG A 162 17.06 -18.68 1.81
N SER A 163 15.81 -19.07 2.07
CA SER A 163 15.48 -20.11 3.05
C SER A 163 16.00 -21.47 2.60
N GLU A 164 15.83 -21.78 1.31
CA GLU A 164 16.33 -23.01 0.69
C GLU A 164 17.87 -23.09 0.74
N LEU A 165 18.57 -21.98 0.47
CA LEU A 165 20.02 -21.92 0.58
C LEU A 165 20.51 -22.11 2.01
N LYS A 166 19.80 -21.55 3.00
CA LYS A 166 20.13 -21.75 4.42
C LYS A 166 19.94 -23.19 4.85
N GLU A 167 18.82 -23.78 4.48
CA GLU A 167 18.49 -25.18 4.82
C GLU A 167 19.50 -26.15 4.21
N ARG A 168 19.86 -25.95 2.94
CA ARG A 168 20.83 -26.79 2.22
C ARG A 168 22.21 -26.86 2.87
N HIS A 169 22.62 -25.81 3.59
CA HIS A 169 23.96 -25.70 4.20
C HIS A 169 23.94 -25.70 5.73
N HIS A 170 22.76 -25.87 6.36
CA HIS A 170 22.59 -25.71 7.79
C HIS A 170 23.40 -26.73 8.60
N ASP A 171 23.40 -27.99 8.16
CA ASP A 171 24.04 -29.10 8.86
C ASP A 171 25.57 -28.99 8.88
N GLU A 172 26.16 -28.43 7.82
CA GLU A 172 27.61 -28.27 7.69
C GLU A 172 28.11 -26.92 8.21
N PHE A 173 27.29 -25.86 8.09
CA PHE A 173 27.61 -24.51 8.52
C PHE A 173 26.43 -23.90 9.30
N PRO A 174 26.26 -24.25 10.59
CA PRO A 174 25.20 -23.70 11.41
C PRO A 174 25.25 -22.17 11.46
N GLY A 175 24.13 -21.52 11.13
CA GLY A 175 24.02 -20.06 11.11
C GLY A 175 24.47 -19.37 9.81
N ILE A 176 24.83 -20.12 8.77
CA ILE A 176 25.09 -19.56 7.44
C ILE A 176 23.86 -18.83 6.89
N ASP A 177 24.10 -17.75 6.14
CA ASP A 177 23.06 -16.87 5.64
C ASP A 177 23.49 -16.22 4.32
N PHE A 178 22.50 -15.76 3.55
CA PHE A 178 22.71 -15.26 2.19
C PHE A 178 21.86 -14.02 1.94
N PHE A 179 22.39 -13.10 1.12
CA PHE A 179 21.58 -12.09 0.45
C PHE A 179 21.36 -12.56 -0.99
N VAL A 180 20.11 -12.65 -1.42
CA VAL A 180 19.78 -13.01 -2.81
C VAL A 180 19.50 -11.74 -3.60
N GLY A 181 20.12 -11.64 -4.77
CA GLY A 181 20.02 -10.51 -5.69
C GLY A 181 19.87 -11.00 -7.13
N TYR A 182 19.21 -10.19 -7.94
CA TYR A 182 18.86 -10.52 -9.32
C TYR A 182 19.24 -9.34 -10.21
N ILE A 183 19.77 -9.62 -11.39
CA ILE A 183 19.91 -8.62 -12.47
C ILE A 183 18.89 -9.01 -13.52
N ASP A 184 18.00 -8.08 -13.88
CA ASP A 184 16.88 -8.33 -14.80
C ASP A 184 17.32 -8.90 -16.15
N LYS A 185 18.60 -8.71 -16.53
CA LYS A 185 19.22 -9.13 -17.79
C LYS A 185 19.94 -10.48 -17.73
N GLU A 186 20.03 -11.12 -16.56
CA GLU A 186 20.73 -12.40 -16.43
C GLU A 186 19.75 -13.57 -16.29
N PRO A 187 19.97 -14.70 -16.99
CA PRO A 187 19.09 -15.88 -16.91
C PRO A 187 19.20 -16.64 -15.58
N MET A 188 19.96 -16.10 -14.62
CA MET A 188 20.29 -16.73 -13.35
C MET A 188 20.36 -15.67 -12.23
N GLY A 189 20.07 -16.09 -11.00
CA GLY A 189 20.19 -15.24 -9.81
C GLY A 189 21.59 -15.33 -9.18
N TRP A 190 21.85 -14.43 -8.23
CA TRP A 190 23.09 -14.45 -7.46
C TRP A 190 22.80 -14.44 -5.96
N ALA A 191 23.53 -15.26 -5.22
CA ALA A 191 23.53 -15.26 -3.76
C ALA A 191 24.87 -14.75 -3.23
N LEU A 192 24.85 -13.66 -2.48
CA LEU A 192 25.96 -13.17 -1.70
C LEU A 192 26.02 -13.90 -0.36
N VAL A 193 27.12 -14.59 -0.11
CA VAL A 193 27.36 -15.29 1.16
C VAL A 193 27.64 -14.29 2.27
N LYS A 194 26.83 -14.31 3.34
CA LYS A 194 26.98 -13.40 4.49
C LYS A 194 27.99 -13.95 5.50
N SER A 195 29.20 -14.26 5.02
CA SER A 195 30.32 -14.71 5.86
C SER A 195 31.64 -14.28 5.22
N THR A 196 32.67 -14.09 6.03
CA THR A 196 34.05 -13.85 5.59
C THR A 196 35.00 -14.93 6.10
N ASP A 197 34.48 -15.99 6.75
CA ASP A 197 35.30 -17.11 7.19
C ASP A 197 35.85 -17.87 5.98
N VAL A 198 37.18 -17.93 5.89
CA VAL A 198 37.91 -18.57 4.80
C VAL A 198 37.51 -20.04 4.62
N LYS A 199 37.16 -20.76 5.69
CA LYS A 199 36.70 -22.15 5.60
C LYS A 199 35.34 -22.25 4.93
N VAL A 200 34.41 -21.37 5.30
CA VAL A 200 33.06 -21.30 4.71
C VAL A 200 33.16 -20.87 3.24
N ILE A 201 33.93 -19.83 2.94
CA ILE A 201 34.13 -19.35 1.56
C ILE A 201 34.72 -20.45 0.67
N ARG A 202 35.78 -21.15 1.10
CA ARG A 202 36.38 -22.24 0.31
C ARG A 202 35.42 -23.41 0.09
N ALA A 203 34.61 -23.75 1.10
CA ALA A 203 33.59 -24.78 0.95
C ALA A 203 32.52 -24.37 -0.07
N MET A 204 32.01 -23.13 0.02
CA MET A 204 31.03 -22.61 -0.93
C MET A 204 31.56 -22.54 -2.37
N GLN A 205 32.83 -22.18 -2.56
CA GLN A 205 33.49 -22.23 -3.88
C GLN A 205 33.58 -23.66 -4.45
N SER A 206 33.63 -24.67 -3.58
CA SER A 206 33.64 -26.08 -3.98
C SER A 206 32.25 -26.60 -4.32
N TYR A 207 31.20 -26.15 -3.60
CA TYR A 207 29.81 -26.53 -3.86
C TYR A 207 29.20 -25.83 -5.08
N TYR A 208 29.64 -24.62 -5.38
CA TYR A 208 29.12 -23.82 -6.48
C TYR A 208 30.23 -23.57 -7.49
N PRO A 209 30.30 -24.34 -8.60
CA PRO A 209 31.39 -24.23 -9.56
C PRO A 209 31.40 -22.89 -10.31
N TYR A 210 30.26 -22.20 -10.36
CA TYR A 210 30.13 -20.85 -10.90
C TYR A 210 29.98 -19.85 -9.76
N HIS A 211 31.11 -19.28 -9.36
CA HIS A 211 31.20 -18.28 -8.29
C HIS A 211 32.22 -17.21 -8.65
N ARG A 212 32.12 -16.04 -8.03
CA ARG A 212 33.13 -14.97 -8.14
C ARG A 212 33.08 -14.06 -6.92
N PHE A 213 34.15 -13.31 -6.68
CA PHE A 213 34.10 -12.23 -5.71
C PHE A 213 33.39 -11.02 -6.30
N ALA A 214 32.64 -10.33 -5.45
CA ALA A 214 31.85 -9.18 -5.85
C ALA A 214 32.76 -8.00 -6.25
N THR A 215 32.43 -7.35 -7.36
CA THR A 215 33.06 -6.15 -7.88
C THR A 215 32.16 -4.93 -7.64
N LYS A 216 32.61 -3.74 -8.06
CA LYS A 216 31.79 -2.52 -7.96
C LYS A 216 30.52 -2.58 -8.82
N ASP A 217 30.56 -3.32 -9.93
CA ASP A 217 29.42 -3.45 -10.84
C ASP A 217 28.30 -4.28 -10.20
N ASP A 218 28.65 -5.16 -9.27
CA ASP A 218 27.73 -6.05 -8.56
C ASP A 218 26.85 -5.35 -7.54
N TYR A 219 27.18 -4.10 -7.22
CA TYR A 219 26.34 -3.30 -6.33
C TYR A 219 24.94 -3.17 -6.91
N ILE A 220 24.77 -3.19 -8.24
CA ILE A 220 23.45 -3.06 -8.88
C ILE A 220 22.48 -4.19 -8.50
N MET A 221 22.96 -5.42 -8.29
CA MET A 221 22.15 -6.58 -7.87
C MET A 221 21.46 -6.41 -6.52
N PHE A 222 22.09 -5.61 -5.68
CA PHE A 222 21.70 -5.44 -4.28
C PHE A 222 21.31 -4.00 -3.97
N SER A 223 21.49 -3.08 -4.91
CA SER A 223 21.16 -1.67 -4.76
C SER A 223 19.72 -1.45 -5.16
N ARG A 224 19.01 -0.64 -4.38
CA ARG A 224 17.69 -0.14 -4.77
C ARG A 224 17.88 1.19 -5.45
N GLU A 225 17.39 1.33 -6.68
CA GLU A 225 17.29 2.65 -7.31
C GLU A 225 16.55 3.58 -6.35
N LYS A 226 17.10 4.76 -6.07
CA LYS A 226 16.24 5.88 -5.74
C LYS A 226 15.41 6.11 -6.99
N ARG A 227 14.14 5.72 -6.96
CA ARG A 227 13.15 6.06 -7.98
C ARG A 227 13.42 7.49 -8.48
N PRO A 228 13.76 7.67 -9.76
CA PRO A 228 13.74 9.00 -10.35
C PRO A 228 12.28 9.46 -10.29
N GLY A 229 12.02 10.62 -9.67
CA GLY A 229 10.86 11.39 -10.06
C GLY A 229 10.94 11.64 -11.56
N SER A 230 9.80 11.55 -12.25
CA SER A 230 9.68 11.78 -13.69
C SER A 230 10.46 13.04 -14.12
N VAL A 231 11.35 12.91 -15.10
CA VAL A 231 11.94 14.07 -15.77
C VAL A 231 11.17 14.27 -17.08
N GLY A 232 10.64 15.47 -17.32
CA GLY A 232 10.34 15.90 -18.69
C GLY A 232 8.91 16.34 -19.03
N ILE A 233 8.18 16.99 -18.13
CA ILE A 233 7.52 18.24 -18.52
C ILE A 233 8.27 19.34 -17.78
N ILE A 234 8.53 20.44 -18.48
CA ILE A 234 9.23 21.66 -18.06
C ILE A 234 9.02 21.94 -16.57
N PRO A 235 10.08 22.26 -15.80
CA PRO A 235 10.01 22.35 -14.35
C PRO A 235 9.13 23.54 -13.95
N THR A 236 7.88 23.27 -13.61
CA THR A 236 7.29 24.01 -12.50
C THR A 236 8.06 23.54 -11.27
N ILE A 237 8.85 24.45 -10.71
CA ILE A 237 9.57 24.25 -9.45
C ILE A 237 8.53 23.84 -8.40
N GLN A 238 8.32 22.55 -8.19
CA GLN A 238 7.65 22.09 -6.98
C GLN A 238 8.74 21.97 -5.91
N PRO A 239 8.69 22.81 -4.87
CA PRO A 239 9.66 22.77 -3.79
C PRO A 239 9.64 21.38 -3.14
N PRO A 240 10.74 20.96 -2.48
CA PRO A 240 10.76 19.72 -1.71
C PRO A 240 9.56 19.71 -0.76
N LEU A 241 8.67 18.72 -0.92
CA LEU A 241 7.54 18.55 -0.01
C LEU A 241 8.09 18.52 1.43
N PRO A 242 7.57 19.36 2.32
CA PRO A 242 8.11 19.51 3.66
C PRO A 242 8.14 18.16 4.37
N ARG A 243 9.13 17.98 5.26
CA ARG A 243 9.21 16.81 6.15
C ARG A 243 7.90 16.70 6.92
N ARG A 244 6.99 15.85 6.42
CA ARG A 244 5.64 15.63 6.93
C ARG A 244 5.64 15.37 8.44
N ASP A 245 4.60 15.84 9.14
CA ASP A 245 4.39 15.69 10.58
C ASP A 245 4.12 14.23 11.00
N ARG A 246 5.12 13.35 10.83
CA ARG A 246 5.09 11.93 11.24
C ARG A 246 4.64 11.75 12.69
N LYS A 247 4.90 12.74 13.55
CA LYS A 247 4.50 12.74 14.96
C LYS A 247 2.98 12.87 15.12
N LYS A 248 2.29 13.69 14.32
CA LYS A 248 0.84 13.92 14.46
C LYS A 248 0.02 12.69 14.11
N ASN A 249 0.29 12.06 12.96
CA ASN A 249 -0.40 10.83 12.55
C ASN A 249 -0.17 9.67 13.53
N LYS A 250 1.03 9.57 14.11
CA LYS A 250 1.35 8.56 15.13
C LYS A 250 0.61 8.81 16.45
N THR A 251 0.53 10.07 16.89
CA THR A 251 -0.25 10.45 18.08
C THR A 251 -1.73 10.19 17.87
N TYR A 252 -2.27 10.56 16.70
CA TYR A 252 -3.65 10.30 16.35
C TYR A 252 -3.95 8.79 16.32
N GLY A 253 -3.14 7.98 15.62
CA GLY A 253 -3.28 6.52 15.61
C GLY A 253 -3.29 5.90 17.00
N ARG A 254 -2.41 6.33 17.90
CA ARG A 254 -2.41 5.89 19.31
C ARG A 254 -3.67 6.30 20.07
N ARG A 255 -4.16 7.53 19.85
CA ARG A 255 -5.39 8.04 20.48
C ARG A 255 -6.60 7.18 20.10
N ARG A 256 -6.73 6.76 18.83
CA ARG A 256 -7.85 5.95 18.32
C ARG A 256 -7.96 4.58 18.98
N ARG A 257 -6.84 4.04 19.45
CA ARG A 257 -6.74 2.75 20.14
C ARG A 257 -6.72 2.87 21.67
N SER A 258 -6.98 4.06 22.22
CA SER A 258 -6.88 4.33 23.66
C SER A 258 -8.26 4.41 24.29
N VAL A 259 -8.58 3.45 25.16
CA VAL A 259 -9.82 3.44 25.96
C VAL A 259 -9.90 4.67 26.86
N ASP A 260 -8.79 5.08 27.49
CA ASP A 260 -8.73 6.27 28.33
C ASP A 260 -9.06 7.55 27.55
N ALA A 261 -8.55 7.68 26.32
CA ALA A 261 -8.83 8.82 25.46
C ALA A 261 -10.29 8.85 25.01
N LEU A 262 -10.87 7.68 24.70
CA LEU A 262 -12.29 7.55 24.36
C LEU A 262 -13.19 7.90 25.56
N SER A 263 -12.88 7.34 26.73
CA SER A 263 -13.61 7.59 27.98
C SER A 263 -13.58 9.07 28.34
N SER A 264 -12.40 9.69 28.34
CA SER A 264 -12.23 11.12 28.61
C SER A 264 -13.01 12.00 27.62
N TYR A 265 -13.05 11.61 26.34
CA TYR A 265 -13.79 12.31 25.30
C TYR A 265 -15.31 12.26 25.54
N ILE A 266 -15.83 11.09 25.95
CA ILE A 266 -17.25 10.86 26.25
C ILE A 266 -17.66 11.59 27.54
N ASP A 267 -16.86 11.49 28.59
CA ASP A 267 -17.13 12.15 29.88
C ASP A 267 -17.19 13.68 29.73
N ALA A 268 -16.27 14.25 28.96
CA ALA A 268 -16.27 15.68 28.63
C ALA A 268 -17.54 16.16 27.91
N ARG A 269 -18.32 15.24 27.31
CA ARG A 269 -19.56 15.51 26.57
C ARG A 269 -20.82 15.05 27.32
N GLY A 270 -20.70 14.84 28.62
CA GLY A 270 -21.81 14.49 29.50
C GLY A 270 -22.07 12.99 29.60
N GLY A 271 -21.05 12.18 29.32
CA GLY A 271 -21.02 10.76 29.65
C GLY A 271 -21.66 9.84 28.61
N LEU A 272 -21.54 8.54 28.85
CA LEU A 272 -21.92 7.49 27.89
C LEU A 272 -23.39 7.55 27.46
N GLY A 273 -24.30 7.97 28.35
CA GLY A 273 -25.73 8.11 28.04
C GLY A 273 -26.07 9.15 26.98
N LYS A 274 -25.15 10.09 26.69
CA LYS A 274 -25.31 11.11 25.65
C LYS A 274 -24.52 10.80 24.37
N ALA A 275 -23.57 9.87 24.43
CA ALA A 275 -22.71 9.56 23.29
C ALA A 275 -23.50 8.90 22.15
N VAL A 276 -23.23 9.34 20.92
CA VAL A 276 -23.79 8.77 19.69
C VAL A 276 -22.66 8.15 18.89
N PHE A 277 -22.61 6.82 18.86
CA PHE A 277 -21.63 6.10 18.06
C PHE A 277 -22.08 6.08 16.61
N VAL A 278 -21.21 6.48 15.69
CA VAL A 278 -21.46 6.49 14.25
C VAL A 278 -20.45 5.56 13.59
N CYS A 279 -20.92 4.37 13.19
CA CYS A 279 -20.11 3.43 12.44
C CYS A 279 -19.95 3.94 11.03
N PHE A 280 -18.74 3.95 10.51
CA PHE A 280 -18.51 4.42 9.15
C PHE A 280 -17.40 3.64 8.47
N ASP A 281 -17.50 3.58 7.14
CA ASP A 281 -16.58 2.88 6.26
C ASP A 281 -16.54 3.62 4.91
N ILE A 282 -15.41 3.52 4.21
CA ILE A 282 -15.18 4.18 2.92
C ILE A 282 -14.48 3.22 1.97
N GLU A 283 -15.09 2.99 0.81
CA GLU A 283 -14.39 2.39 -0.34
C GLU A 283 -13.70 3.48 -1.15
N ALA A 284 -12.56 3.17 -1.74
CA ALA A 284 -11.75 4.14 -2.48
C ALA A 284 -11.32 3.62 -3.85
N ALA A 285 -11.29 4.51 -4.85
CA ALA A 285 -10.73 4.24 -6.17
C ALA A 285 -9.22 4.02 -6.11
N ILE A 286 -8.53 4.76 -5.24
CA ILE A 286 -7.08 4.73 -5.13
C ILE A 286 -6.69 4.68 -3.66
N VAL A 287 -5.87 3.68 -3.30
CA VAL A 287 -5.27 3.55 -1.97
C VAL A 287 -3.76 3.35 -2.11
N HIS A 288 -2.98 4.41 -1.87
CA HIS A 288 -1.52 4.32 -1.83
C HIS A 288 -0.97 4.57 -0.44
N ARG A 289 0.16 3.90 -0.16
CA ARG A 289 1.00 4.25 0.99
C ARG A 289 1.44 5.70 0.85
N ASN A 290 1.17 6.51 1.88
CA ASN A 290 1.50 7.94 1.98
C ASN A 290 0.66 8.90 1.12
N CYS A 291 -0.43 8.44 0.52
CA CYS A 291 -1.39 9.31 -0.15
C CYS A 291 -2.71 9.34 0.61
N VAL A 292 -3.52 10.36 0.34
CA VAL A 292 -4.90 10.42 0.80
C VAL A 292 -5.75 9.57 -0.16
N PRO A 293 -6.63 8.69 0.34
CA PRO A 293 -7.47 7.89 -0.53
C PRO A 293 -8.44 8.78 -1.32
N GLN A 294 -8.76 8.36 -2.55
CA GLN A 294 -9.84 8.97 -3.34
C GLN A 294 -11.11 8.14 -3.13
N PRO A 295 -12.10 8.60 -2.35
CA PRO A 295 -13.31 7.84 -2.04
C PRO A 295 -14.15 7.52 -3.28
N LEU A 296 -14.88 6.42 -3.22
CA LEU A 296 -15.89 5.97 -4.19
C LEU A 296 -17.25 5.68 -3.55
N GLU A 297 -17.24 5.16 -2.33
CA GLU A 297 -18.45 4.88 -1.56
C GLU A 297 -18.21 5.32 -0.11
N ILE A 298 -19.19 5.98 0.49
CA ILE A 298 -19.12 6.44 1.87
C ILE A 298 -20.41 6.02 2.56
N ALA A 299 -20.29 5.42 3.75
CA ALA A 299 -21.43 5.12 4.60
C ALA A 299 -21.20 5.54 6.05
N LEU A 300 -22.18 6.23 6.64
CA LEU A 300 -22.22 6.56 8.06
C LEU A 300 -23.54 6.05 8.65
N VAL A 301 -23.43 5.23 9.69
CA VAL A 301 -24.54 4.51 10.31
C VAL A 301 -24.53 4.79 11.82
N PRO A 302 -25.37 5.72 12.31
CA PRO A 302 -25.49 5.98 13.73
C PRO A 302 -26.10 4.79 14.51
N CYS A 303 -25.66 4.60 15.75
CA CYS A 303 -26.10 3.54 16.65
C CYS A 303 -27.09 4.08 17.71
N GLY A 304 -28.10 3.26 18.02
CA GLY A 304 -29.13 3.61 19.01
C GLY A 304 -30.26 4.45 18.43
N SER A 305 -31.14 4.94 19.30
CA SER A 305 -32.34 5.72 18.92
C SER A 305 -32.42 7.09 19.57
N ASN A 306 -31.46 7.45 20.44
CA ASN A 306 -31.48 8.68 21.23
C ASN A 306 -30.78 9.84 20.50
N HIS A 307 -31.00 9.98 19.20
CA HIS A 307 -30.44 11.04 18.37
C HIS A 307 -31.32 11.31 17.14
N SER A 308 -31.10 12.45 16.48
CA SER A 308 -31.79 12.83 15.24
C SER A 308 -31.05 12.42 13.95
N LEU A 309 -29.82 11.90 14.07
CA LEU A 309 -29.01 11.50 12.90
C LEU A 309 -29.65 10.33 12.15
N THR A 310 -29.70 10.44 10.83
CA THR A 310 -30.13 9.37 9.91
C THR A 310 -28.94 8.65 9.32
N HIS A 311 -29.16 7.47 8.74
CA HIS A 311 -28.12 6.82 7.94
C HIS A 311 -27.74 7.73 6.76
N TYR A 312 -26.46 7.76 6.42
CA TYR A 312 -25.94 8.41 5.23
C TYR A 312 -25.20 7.38 4.38
N HIS A 313 -25.50 7.35 3.09
CA HIS A 313 -24.84 6.49 2.12
C HIS A 313 -24.80 7.20 0.78
N CYS A 314 -23.63 7.26 0.15
CA CYS A 314 -23.52 7.76 -1.21
C CYS A 314 -22.34 7.13 -1.95
N PHE A 315 -22.46 7.11 -3.27
CA PHE A 315 -21.33 6.97 -4.17
C PHE A 315 -20.85 8.34 -4.60
N ILE A 316 -19.54 8.52 -4.65
CA ILE A 316 -18.88 9.79 -4.94
C ILE A 316 -17.88 9.58 -6.07
N HIS A 317 -17.83 10.53 -7.00
CA HIS A 317 -16.88 10.47 -8.10
C HIS A 317 -15.47 10.82 -7.57
N PRO A 318 -14.41 10.06 -7.93
CA PRO A 318 -13.07 10.33 -7.41
C PRO A 318 -12.35 11.49 -8.12
N GLY A 319 -13.06 12.26 -8.96
CA GLY A 319 -12.46 13.13 -9.97
C GLY A 319 -11.64 12.32 -10.99
N LYS A 320 -10.57 12.93 -11.50
CA LYS A 320 -9.62 12.28 -12.41
C LYS A 320 -8.74 11.27 -11.66
N VAL A 321 -8.76 10.03 -12.13
CA VAL A 321 -7.91 8.94 -11.64
C VAL A 321 -6.58 8.97 -12.39
N VAL A 322 -5.49 9.25 -11.66
CA VAL A 322 -4.12 9.29 -12.24
C VAL A 322 -3.45 7.91 -12.17
N ASP A 323 -3.71 7.14 -11.11
CA ASP A 323 -3.26 5.74 -10.98
C ASP A 323 -4.37 4.79 -11.44
N ASN A 324 -4.47 4.64 -12.77
CA ASN A 324 -5.46 3.76 -13.38
C ASN A 324 -5.25 2.29 -13.01
N GLU A 325 -4.01 1.83 -12.84
CA GLU A 325 -3.73 0.42 -12.52
C GLU A 325 -4.36 0.01 -11.18
N THR A 326 -4.20 0.85 -10.15
CA THR A 326 -4.76 0.61 -8.81
C THR A 326 -6.28 0.65 -8.83
N ALA A 327 -6.86 1.65 -9.50
CA ALA A 327 -8.31 1.78 -9.62
C ALA A 327 -8.93 0.60 -10.38
N LEU A 328 -8.34 0.19 -11.50
CA LEU A 328 -8.77 -0.99 -12.25
C LEU A 328 -8.69 -2.26 -11.38
N LYS A 329 -7.62 -2.43 -10.60
CA LYS A 329 -7.46 -3.60 -9.73
C LYS A 329 -8.56 -3.70 -8.67
N LEU A 330 -8.86 -2.59 -7.98
CA LEU A 330 -9.89 -2.51 -6.93
C LEU A 330 -11.32 -2.60 -7.50
N SER A 331 -11.56 -2.01 -8.68
CA SER A 331 -12.86 -2.10 -9.37
C SER A 331 -13.13 -3.45 -10.02
N CYS A 332 -12.10 -4.23 -10.38
CA CYS A 332 -12.30 -5.45 -11.18
C CYS A 332 -12.03 -6.76 -10.44
N GLY A 333 -11.77 -6.74 -9.12
CA GLY A 333 -11.60 -7.98 -8.36
C GLY A 333 -10.19 -8.59 -8.43
N PHE A 334 -9.18 -7.82 -8.83
CA PHE A 334 -7.80 -8.34 -8.94
C PHE A 334 -7.03 -8.30 -7.62
N VAL A 335 -7.61 -7.69 -6.58
CA VAL A 335 -7.02 -7.62 -5.23
C VAL A 335 -8.06 -7.96 -4.16
N PRO A 336 -7.65 -8.56 -3.02
CA PRO A 336 -8.51 -8.65 -1.85
C PRO A 336 -8.98 -7.25 -1.43
N GLY A 337 -10.23 -7.11 -1.01
CA GLY A 337 -10.79 -5.78 -0.72
C GLY A 337 -11.52 -5.12 -1.90
N SER A 338 -11.66 -5.79 -3.05
CA SER A 338 -12.28 -5.17 -4.23
C SER A 338 -13.76 -4.84 -4.02
N HIS A 339 -14.15 -3.62 -4.40
CA HIS A 339 -15.50 -3.09 -4.21
C HIS A 339 -16.41 -3.28 -5.43
N TYR A 340 -15.86 -3.57 -6.62
CA TYR A 340 -16.62 -3.72 -7.86
C TYR A 340 -17.48 -2.50 -8.22
N ILE A 341 -16.97 -1.30 -7.99
CA ILE A 341 -17.63 -0.03 -8.34
C ILE A 341 -16.85 0.56 -9.52
N PRO A 342 -17.50 0.93 -10.64
CA PRO A 342 -16.82 1.66 -11.70
C PRO A 342 -16.41 3.04 -11.17
N PHE A 343 -15.17 3.46 -11.45
CA PHE A 343 -14.71 4.82 -11.09
C PHE A 343 -14.99 5.85 -12.19
N GLN A 344 -15.47 5.40 -13.35
CA GLN A 344 -15.84 6.21 -14.50
C GLN A 344 -17.11 5.66 -15.16
N GLY A 345 -17.83 6.50 -15.90
CA GLY A 345 -18.95 6.07 -16.73
C GLY A 345 -20.25 5.71 -16.00
N ALA A 346 -20.33 5.98 -14.68
CA ALA A 346 -21.50 5.71 -13.85
C ALA A 346 -22.15 7.00 -13.33
N SER A 347 -23.40 7.27 -13.70
CA SER A 347 -24.12 8.51 -13.36
C SER A 347 -24.52 8.61 -11.88
N PHE A 348 -24.58 7.49 -11.15
CA PHE A 348 -24.86 7.51 -9.72
C PHE A 348 -23.65 8.00 -8.88
N LEU A 349 -22.45 8.12 -9.47
CA LEU A 349 -21.29 8.71 -8.81
C LEU A 349 -21.50 10.22 -8.68
N ARG A 350 -21.86 10.65 -7.46
CA ARG A 350 -22.15 12.06 -7.18
C ARG A 350 -20.91 12.94 -7.39
N ARG A 351 -21.12 14.08 -8.05
CA ARG A 351 -20.10 15.14 -8.30
C ARG A 351 -20.37 16.43 -7.51
N ASP A 352 -21.45 16.47 -6.73
CA ASP A 352 -21.84 17.63 -5.93
C ASP A 352 -21.12 17.64 -4.56
N TYR A 353 -19.78 17.69 -4.60
CA TYR A 353 -18.90 17.57 -3.42
C TYR A 353 -19.31 18.50 -2.26
N ALA A 354 -19.73 19.73 -2.55
CA ALA A 354 -20.19 20.67 -1.52
C ALA A 354 -21.46 20.21 -0.79
N ASN A 355 -22.43 19.60 -1.48
CA ASN A 355 -23.61 19.05 -0.84
C ASN A 355 -23.27 17.82 0.00
N ILE A 356 -22.42 16.92 -0.53
CA ILE A 356 -21.92 15.75 0.20
C ILE A 356 -21.20 16.21 1.48
N ALA A 357 -20.31 17.20 1.39
CA ALA A 357 -19.61 17.76 2.56
C ALA A 357 -20.58 18.42 3.56
N ASN A 358 -21.64 19.08 3.11
CA ASN A 358 -22.68 19.63 3.99
C ASN A 358 -23.48 18.54 4.70
N ASP A 359 -23.82 17.46 4.01
CA ASP A 359 -24.49 16.29 4.60
C ASP A 359 -23.60 15.68 5.70
N LEU A 360 -22.30 15.50 5.42
CA LEU A 360 -21.32 14.97 6.37
C LEU A 360 -21.05 15.91 7.55
N ARG A 361 -21.11 17.24 7.34
CA ARG A 361 -20.92 18.24 8.40
C ARG A 361 -21.94 18.08 9.53
N SER A 362 -23.16 17.65 9.22
CA SER A 362 -24.19 17.41 10.24
C SER A 362 -23.73 16.40 11.30
N PHE A 363 -22.96 15.37 10.91
CA PHE A 363 -22.38 14.38 11.82
C PHE A 363 -21.21 14.97 12.63
N LEU A 364 -20.30 15.71 11.98
CA LEU A 364 -19.13 16.31 12.63
C LEU A 364 -19.50 17.41 13.62
N SER A 365 -20.57 18.16 13.36
CA SER A 365 -21.06 19.23 14.22
C SER A 365 -21.91 18.74 15.40
N TYR A 366 -22.28 17.45 15.42
CA TYR A 366 -23.10 16.89 16.48
C TYR A 366 -22.24 16.67 17.73
N GLU A 367 -22.52 17.43 18.79
CA GLU A 367 -21.64 17.58 19.96
C GLU A 367 -21.18 16.24 20.56
N CYS A 368 -22.07 15.24 20.60
CA CYS A 368 -21.82 13.96 21.25
C CYS A 368 -21.45 12.79 20.31
N VAL A 369 -21.04 13.06 19.06
CA VAL A 369 -20.68 11.99 18.12
C VAL A 369 -19.29 11.39 18.41
N VAL A 370 -19.21 10.07 18.28
CA VAL A 370 -17.99 9.26 18.26
C VAL A 370 -18.01 8.41 16.99
N PHE A 371 -17.04 8.60 16.10
CA PHE A 371 -16.93 7.78 14.89
C PHE A 371 -16.25 6.45 15.20
N VAL A 372 -16.71 5.37 14.58
CA VAL A 372 -16.17 4.01 14.82
C VAL A 372 -15.88 3.30 13.51
N ASN A 373 -14.68 2.73 13.39
CA ASN A 373 -14.27 1.91 12.24
C ASN A 373 -13.27 0.80 12.64
N LYS A 374 -12.80 -0.01 11.67
CA LYS A 374 -11.83 -1.10 11.88
C LYS A 374 -10.37 -0.60 11.91
N ASP A 375 -10.11 0.42 12.73
CA ASP A 375 -8.82 1.11 12.85
C ASP A 375 -8.24 1.67 11.53
N SER A 376 -9.08 1.91 10.54
CA SER A 376 -8.64 2.43 9.24
C SER A 376 -8.40 3.94 9.31
N LEU A 377 -7.14 4.40 9.20
CA LEU A 377 -6.88 5.85 9.03
C LEU A 377 -7.38 6.33 7.66
N MET A 378 -7.48 5.40 6.70
CA MET A 378 -7.97 5.67 5.35
C MET A 378 -9.36 6.30 5.41
N ASP A 379 -10.29 5.78 6.20
CA ASP A 379 -11.67 6.28 6.23
C ASP A 379 -11.73 7.71 6.78
N ALA A 380 -10.98 8.01 7.85
CA ALA A 380 -10.92 9.36 8.40
C ALA A 380 -10.31 10.35 7.39
N GLN A 381 -9.31 9.92 6.62
CA GLN A 381 -8.72 10.73 5.55
C GLN A 381 -9.65 10.88 4.35
N GLY A 382 -10.42 9.83 4.01
CA GLY A 382 -11.44 9.86 2.98
C GLY A 382 -12.54 10.86 3.31
N LEU A 383 -12.97 10.95 4.57
CA LEU A 383 -13.89 12.00 5.03
C LEU A 383 -13.31 13.40 4.79
N ARG A 384 -12.06 13.64 5.22
CA ARG A 384 -11.38 14.94 5.01
C ARG A 384 -11.26 15.29 3.52
N TRP A 385 -11.00 14.28 2.69
CA TRP A 385 -10.88 14.45 1.24
C TRP A 385 -12.16 15.03 0.64
N VAL A 386 -13.35 14.62 1.10
CA VAL A 386 -14.63 15.19 0.61
C VAL A 386 -14.71 16.69 0.84
N PHE A 387 -14.30 17.17 2.02
CA PHE A 387 -14.27 18.60 2.33
C PHE A 387 -13.25 19.34 1.46
N ALA A 388 -12.07 18.74 1.24
CA ALA A 388 -11.07 19.32 0.36
C ALA A 388 -11.54 19.42 -1.09
N ALA A 389 -12.20 18.37 -1.61
CA ALA A 389 -12.78 18.36 -2.96
C ALA A 389 -13.90 19.39 -3.10
N ALA A 390 -14.71 19.59 -2.05
CA ALA A 390 -15.73 20.63 -2.02
C ALA A 390 -15.14 22.04 -2.11
N CYS A 391 -14.03 22.31 -1.42
CA CYS A 391 -13.33 23.59 -1.51
C CYS A 391 -12.76 23.83 -2.91
N GLU A 392 -12.15 22.81 -3.51
CA GLU A 392 -11.50 22.91 -4.83
C GLU A 392 -12.50 23.19 -5.96
N VAL A 393 -13.64 22.49 -5.98
CA VAL A 393 -14.63 22.60 -7.07
C VAL A 393 -15.69 23.67 -6.81
N GLY A 394 -16.05 23.89 -5.54
CA GLY A 394 -17.25 24.65 -5.19
C GLY A 394 -17.04 26.13 -4.90
N ASN A 395 -15.79 26.63 -4.83
CA ASN A 395 -15.47 27.90 -4.14
C ASN A 395 -16.15 28.00 -2.76
N ALA A 396 -16.43 26.85 -2.14
CA ALA A 396 -17.14 26.81 -0.88
C ALA A 396 -16.12 27.15 0.22
N GLU A 397 -16.37 28.21 0.98
CA GLU A 397 -15.66 28.46 2.24
C GLU A 397 -16.09 27.38 3.24
N MET A 398 -15.47 26.21 3.14
CA MET A 398 -15.69 25.09 4.04
C MET A 398 -14.39 24.80 4.79
N ASP A 399 -14.50 24.78 6.12
CA ASP A 399 -13.40 24.31 6.94
C ASP A 399 -13.20 22.81 6.72
N ILE A 400 -11.98 22.43 6.35
CA ILE A 400 -11.58 21.03 6.27
C ILE A 400 -11.25 20.59 7.70
N PRO A 401 -11.95 19.59 8.26
CA PRO A 401 -11.69 19.15 9.62
C PRO A 401 -10.25 18.62 9.76
N SER A 402 -9.59 18.97 10.88
CA SER A 402 -8.34 18.31 11.24
C SER A 402 -8.61 16.85 11.62
N LEU A 403 -7.56 16.01 11.68
CA LEU A 403 -7.76 14.64 12.16
C LEU A 403 -8.20 14.64 13.63
N GLU A 404 -7.65 15.56 14.42
CA GLU A 404 -7.93 15.69 15.85
C GLU A 404 -9.39 16.04 16.14
N ASP A 405 -10.04 16.75 15.21
CA ASP A 405 -11.46 17.14 15.23
C ASP A 405 -12.39 16.01 14.78
N ILE A 406 -11.86 14.92 14.22
CA ILE A 406 -12.61 13.72 13.88
C ILE A 406 -12.44 12.73 15.04
N PRO A 407 -13.42 12.58 15.94
CA PRO A 407 -13.34 11.69 17.10
C PRO A 407 -13.54 10.23 16.69
N CYS A 408 -12.64 9.70 15.87
CA CYS A 408 -12.67 8.34 15.38
C CYS A 408 -11.92 7.42 16.34
N PHE A 409 -12.51 6.26 16.64
CA PHE A 409 -11.90 5.24 17.47
C PHE A 409 -12.06 3.86 16.84
N ASP A 410 -11.13 2.98 17.15
CA ASP A 410 -11.21 1.59 16.72
C ASP A 410 -12.37 0.86 17.41
N ILE A 411 -13.03 -0.05 16.69
CA ILE A 411 -14.15 -0.84 17.22
C ILE A 411 -13.77 -1.62 18.47
N GLU A 412 -12.56 -2.19 18.56
CA GLU A 412 -12.18 -2.97 19.74
C GLU A 412 -12.00 -2.06 20.96
N THR A 413 -11.51 -0.83 20.76
CA THR A 413 -11.46 0.20 21.82
C THR A 413 -12.84 0.58 22.32
N VAL A 414 -13.80 0.74 21.41
CA VAL A 414 -15.20 1.03 21.78
C VAL A 414 -15.82 -0.15 22.53
N LYS A 415 -15.60 -1.38 22.06
CA LYS A 415 -16.08 -2.60 22.74
C LYS A 415 -15.52 -2.70 24.16
N GLU A 416 -14.22 -2.49 24.32
CA GLU A 416 -13.56 -2.54 25.63
C GLU A 416 -14.17 -1.53 26.61
N LEU A 417 -14.40 -0.29 26.17
CA LEU A 417 -15.06 0.72 27.00
C LEU A 417 -16.49 0.30 27.40
N LEU A 418 -17.28 -0.20 26.44
CA LEU A 418 -18.67 -0.58 26.70
C LEU A 418 -18.78 -1.80 27.62
N VAL A 419 -17.85 -2.77 27.51
CA VAL A 419 -17.75 -3.90 28.43
C VAL A 419 -17.28 -3.44 29.81
N GLY A 420 -16.31 -2.54 29.90
CA GLY A 420 -15.84 -1.98 31.18
C GLY A 420 -16.93 -1.19 31.93
N SER A 421 -17.91 -0.67 31.20
CA SER A 421 -19.02 0.15 31.74
C SER A 421 -20.23 -0.66 32.22
N GLY A 422 -20.28 -1.98 31.95
CA GLY A 422 -21.41 -2.84 32.29
C GLY A 422 -20.96 -4.24 32.74
N SER A 423 -21.57 -4.74 33.83
CA SER A 423 -21.32 -6.08 34.42
C SER A 423 -21.01 -7.17 33.38
N SER A 424 -19.91 -7.89 33.61
CA SER A 424 -19.41 -9.02 32.83
C SER A 424 -20.50 -10.04 32.50
N THR A 425 -21.10 -9.91 31.32
CA THR A 425 -22.00 -10.94 30.78
C THR A 425 -21.36 -11.47 29.51
N ARG A 426 -20.53 -12.51 29.68
CA ARG A 426 -20.12 -13.39 28.58
C ARG A 426 -21.36 -14.16 28.13
N GLU A 427 -22.17 -13.58 27.25
CA GLU A 427 -23.26 -14.29 26.61
C GLU A 427 -22.90 -14.70 25.19
N ASN A 428 -23.34 -15.92 24.84
CA ASN A 428 -23.14 -16.57 23.57
C ASN A 428 -23.59 -15.67 22.43
N ILE A 429 -22.61 -15.19 21.67
CA ILE A 429 -22.78 -14.38 20.47
C ILE A 429 -23.57 -15.21 19.46
N THR A 430 -24.89 -14.96 19.41
CA THR A 430 -25.73 -15.48 18.33
C THR A 430 -25.28 -14.82 17.04
N LYS A 431 -25.10 -15.63 15.99
CA LYS A 431 -24.72 -15.17 14.64
C LYS A 431 -25.65 -14.02 14.25
N THR A 432 -25.08 -12.83 14.08
CA THR A 432 -25.78 -11.66 13.56
C THR A 432 -26.32 -12.00 12.17
N ASN A 433 -27.60 -11.69 11.94
CA ASN A 433 -28.17 -11.75 10.60
C ASN A 433 -27.35 -10.80 9.72
N PHE A 434 -26.73 -11.32 8.66
CA PHE A 434 -26.01 -10.50 7.70
C PHE A 434 -26.97 -9.47 7.11
N GLU A 435 -26.67 -8.19 7.29
CA GLU A 435 -27.46 -7.13 6.68
C GLU A 435 -27.21 -7.06 5.18
N ALA A 436 -28.27 -6.64 4.47
CA ALA A 436 -28.25 -6.53 3.03
C ALA A 436 -27.22 -5.45 2.62
N PRO A 437 -26.43 -5.70 1.56
CA PRO A 437 -25.58 -4.67 0.98
C PRO A 437 -26.42 -3.53 0.39
N CYS A 438 -25.76 -2.45 -0.04
CA CYS A 438 -26.47 -1.35 -0.69
C CYS A 438 -27.14 -1.81 -2.00
N TRP A 439 -28.06 -0.99 -2.51
CA TRP A 439 -28.86 -1.31 -3.70
C TRP A 439 -28.02 -1.70 -4.93
N TYR A 440 -26.83 -1.12 -5.09
CA TYR A 440 -25.90 -1.39 -6.17
C TYR A 440 -25.24 -2.76 -5.96
N HIS A 441 -24.61 -2.97 -4.81
CA HIS A 441 -23.90 -4.21 -4.51
C HIS A 441 -24.84 -5.42 -4.38
N ASP A 442 -26.09 -5.27 -3.93
CA ASP A 442 -27.06 -6.38 -3.92
C ASP A 442 -27.31 -6.95 -5.32
N LYS A 443 -27.42 -6.08 -6.33
CA LYS A 443 -27.62 -6.48 -7.72
C LYS A 443 -26.32 -7.00 -8.34
N MET A 444 -25.22 -6.25 -8.19
CA MET A 444 -23.91 -6.66 -8.73
C MET A 444 -23.45 -8.00 -8.16
N HIS A 445 -23.63 -8.25 -6.86
CA HIS A 445 -23.25 -9.51 -6.22
C HIS A 445 -23.91 -10.73 -6.88
N LYS A 446 -25.18 -10.62 -7.26
CA LYS A 446 -25.92 -11.70 -7.91
C LYS A 446 -25.39 -11.98 -9.31
N GLU A 447 -25.08 -10.91 -10.06
CA GLU A 447 -24.60 -11.03 -11.44
C GLU A 447 -23.14 -11.50 -11.50
N LEU A 448 -22.27 -10.94 -10.67
CA LEU A 448 -20.86 -11.31 -10.60
C LEU A 448 -20.66 -12.79 -10.23
N LYS A 449 -21.52 -13.35 -9.36
CA LYS A 449 -21.52 -14.79 -9.06
C LYS A 449 -21.77 -15.69 -10.27
N ASN A 450 -22.53 -15.20 -11.25
CA ASN A 450 -22.85 -15.96 -12.45
C ASN A 450 -21.75 -15.82 -13.52
N VAL A 451 -21.08 -14.67 -13.57
CA VAL A 451 -20.12 -14.32 -14.63
C VAL A 451 -18.67 -14.66 -14.25
N LEU A 452 -18.31 -14.59 -12.96
CA LEU A 452 -16.95 -14.80 -12.50
C LEU A 452 -16.76 -16.21 -11.92
N VAL A 453 -15.75 -16.93 -12.43
CA VAL A 453 -15.41 -18.29 -12.00
C VAL A 453 -14.93 -18.33 -10.54
N THR A 454 -14.31 -17.26 -10.06
CA THR A 454 -13.67 -17.16 -8.74
C THR A 454 -14.12 -15.89 -8.01
N TYR A 455 -15.43 -15.78 -7.77
CA TYR A 455 -16.00 -14.65 -7.03
C TYR A 455 -15.88 -14.82 -5.50
N GLU A 456 -15.08 -13.97 -4.85
CA GLU A 456 -14.82 -14.02 -3.40
C GLU A 456 -15.72 -13.06 -2.57
N GLY A 457 -16.59 -12.30 -3.22
CA GLY A 457 -17.42 -11.27 -2.59
C GLY A 457 -17.05 -9.86 -3.05
N CYS A 458 -17.89 -8.89 -2.69
CA CYS A 458 -17.65 -7.48 -2.93
C CYS A 458 -17.66 -6.73 -1.59
N HIS A 459 -16.73 -5.81 -1.44
CA HIS A 459 -16.72 -4.83 -0.36
C HIS A 459 -17.75 -3.73 -0.63
N CYS A 460 -18.45 -3.32 0.42
CA CYS A 460 -19.54 -2.36 0.36
C CYS A 460 -19.52 -1.59 1.67
N ALA A 461 -19.22 -0.29 1.61
CA ALA A 461 -19.07 0.56 2.78
C ALA A 461 -20.31 0.52 3.67
N LEU A 462 -21.52 0.51 3.09
CA LEU A 462 -22.76 0.43 3.87
C LEU A 462 -22.88 -0.89 4.61
N LYS A 463 -22.57 -2.00 3.96
CA LYS A 463 -22.61 -3.32 4.59
C LYS A 463 -21.59 -3.40 5.72
N ASP A 464 -20.38 -2.91 5.50
CA ASP A 464 -19.32 -2.94 6.50
C ASP A 464 -19.64 -2.03 7.70
N ALA A 465 -20.16 -0.82 7.48
CA ALA A 465 -20.63 0.06 8.55
C ALA A 465 -21.81 -0.53 9.33
N MET A 466 -22.76 -1.19 8.66
CA MET A 466 -23.88 -1.89 9.33
C MET A 466 -23.39 -3.09 10.16
N ASN A 467 -22.40 -3.83 9.67
CA ASN A 467 -21.79 -4.91 10.46
C ASN A 467 -21.14 -4.36 11.74
N LEU A 468 -20.41 -3.24 11.65
CA LEU A 468 -19.85 -2.56 12.81
C LEU A 468 -20.94 -2.09 13.77
N ARG A 469 -22.02 -1.48 13.27
CA ARG A 469 -23.16 -1.05 14.07
C ARG A 469 -23.77 -2.22 14.84
N ASN A 470 -24.00 -3.35 14.18
CA ASN A 470 -24.53 -4.55 14.80
C ASN A 470 -23.60 -5.13 15.88
N GLU A 471 -22.29 -5.04 15.68
CA GLU A 471 -21.31 -5.41 16.69
C GLU A 471 -21.39 -4.51 17.92
N ILE A 472 -21.50 -3.19 17.75
CA ILE A 472 -21.58 -2.22 18.86
C ILE A 472 -22.94 -2.31 19.58
N GLU A 473 -24.05 -2.48 18.85
CA GLU A 473 -25.40 -2.53 19.43
C GLU A 473 -25.59 -3.69 20.42
N LYS A 474 -24.81 -4.77 20.29
CA LYS A 474 -24.77 -5.87 21.28
C LYS A 474 -24.42 -5.39 22.68
N TYR A 475 -23.59 -4.35 22.78
CA TYR A 475 -23.12 -3.79 24.05
C TYR A 475 -23.91 -2.55 24.47
N LEU A 476 -24.40 -1.74 23.52
CA LEU A 476 -25.16 -0.52 23.82
C LEU A 476 -26.59 -0.78 24.32
N LYS A 477 -27.33 -1.72 23.72
CA LYS A 477 -28.74 -1.96 24.07
C LYS A 477 -28.94 -2.36 25.54
N PRO A 478 -28.12 -3.25 26.13
CA PRO A 478 -28.24 -3.59 27.54
C PRO A 478 -28.01 -2.39 28.48
N LEU A 479 -27.04 -1.53 28.16
CA LEU A 479 -26.72 -0.33 28.95
C LEU A 479 -27.85 0.71 28.90
N GLN A 480 -28.54 0.82 27.77
CA GLN A 480 -29.69 1.73 27.62
C GLN A 480 -30.93 1.23 28.38
N GLN A 481 -31.15 -0.08 28.44
CA GLN A 481 -32.27 -0.67 29.20
C GLN A 481 -32.09 -0.48 30.72
N GLN A 482 -30.85 -0.60 31.22
CA GLN A 482 -30.54 -0.37 32.65
C GLN A 482 -30.71 1.10 33.09
N ALA A 483 -30.68 2.06 32.17
CA ALA A 483 -30.85 3.48 32.49
C ALA A 483 -32.33 3.92 32.53
N THR A 484 -33.25 3.09 32.02
CA THR A 484 -34.70 3.38 31.97
C THR A 484 -35.51 2.68 33.06
N ASP A 485 -34.91 1.70 33.75
CA ASP A 485 -35.45 1.02 34.94
C ASP A 485 -34.94 1.69 36.23
#